data_AF-A0AAX4MK19-F1
#
_entry.id   AF-A0AAX4MK19-F1
#
_cell.length_a   1.000
_cell.length_b   1.000
_cell.length_c   1.000
_cell.angle_alpha   90.00
_cell.angle_beta   90.00
_cell.angle_gamma   90.00
#
_symmetry.space_group_name_H-M   'P 1'
#
loop_
_entity.id
_entity.type
_entity.pdbx_description
1 polymer ?
#
loop_
_entity_poly.entity_id
_entity_poly.type
_entity_poly.pdbx_seq_one_letter_code
_entity_poly.pdbx_strand_id
1 'polypeptide(L)'
;MAAAVSIPTAPGSLTYPFAAHTLPKASASERRGKTGELGGSPAKTVTRGNTPWKAWKHLSNIKNRERYKEEEEFPCVKCFTAGEFLDGNKDADSWFLMIETFDPHEPFHAPERFKKLFETGYTGKILDWPVYEKVTNSADEIAEIRANYAALVAMCDDQFGRLLDAFDKDGLWENTALVVTTDHGFLLSEHDWWGKNRTPYHEEISHIPLMIYHPDYAAKGGERRSALAQQTDLMPTFLDFASAGRPSEVTGCSLRKVLEADEPVRDDLILGMFGGPICATDGRYTYYLFPDSLTGEGFNEYTVMPTHLRSYFDVREFEGAEMPGPFEFTKSMPIMKIKARDFAERIPWLEQQGGFADVGTVLYDLATDPQQERPVDAPEVVAALRQSITRHLWRHDAPPETFVRYGLTEEKLAMERPLERVGKPT
;
A
#
# COMPACT_ATOMS: atom_id res chain seq x y z
N MET A 1 7.77 -6.72 2.92
CA MET A 1 7.18 -7.33 4.13
C MET A 1 7.24 -8.85 4.01
N ALA A 2 7.63 -9.55 5.07
CA ALA A 2 7.47 -11.00 5.21
C ALA A 2 6.66 -11.31 6.48
N ALA A 3 5.75 -12.26 6.41
CA ALA A 3 4.99 -12.75 7.55
C ALA A 3 5.14 -14.27 7.65
N ALA A 4 5.38 -14.77 8.86
CA ALA A 4 5.47 -16.19 9.14
C ALA A 4 4.43 -16.56 10.20
N VAL A 5 3.72 -17.66 9.97
CA VAL A 5 2.63 -18.13 10.82
C VAL A 5 2.87 -19.60 11.14
N SER A 6 3.04 -19.92 12.43
CA SER A 6 3.07 -21.31 12.89
C SER A 6 1.69 -21.94 12.78
N ILE A 7 1.62 -23.10 12.13
CA ILE A 7 0.41 -23.89 11.94
C ILE A 7 0.24 -24.83 13.13
N PRO A 8 -0.91 -24.83 13.83
CA PRO A 8 -1.15 -25.72 14.95
C PRO A 8 -1.08 -27.19 14.53
N THR A 9 -0.35 -28.01 15.29
CA THR A 9 -0.18 -29.45 15.01
C THR A 9 -1.39 -30.31 15.43
N ALA A 10 -2.37 -29.74 16.16
CA ALA A 10 -3.65 -30.36 16.53
C ALA A 10 -4.68 -29.29 16.97
N PRO A 11 -6.01 -29.57 16.95
CA PRO A 11 -7.03 -28.63 17.41
C PRO A 11 -7.03 -28.52 18.94
N GLY A 12 -6.11 -27.73 19.48
CA GLY A 12 -6.09 -27.32 20.88
C GLY A 12 -6.87 -26.02 21.07
N SER A 13 -7.75 -25.97 22.07
CA SER A 13 -8.49 -24.76 22.43
C SER A 13 -7.53 -23.65 22.87
N LEU A 14 -7.37 -22.61 22.05
CA LEU A 14 -6.61 -21.41 22.41
C LEU A 14 -7.45 -20.52 23.36
N THR A 15 -7.11 -20.52 24.65
CA THR A 15 -7.48 -19.46 25.58
C THR A 15 -6.36 -18.42 25.61
N TYR A 16 -6.63 -17.20 25.15
CA TYR A 16 -5.69 -16.07 25.18
C TYR A 16 -5.69 -15.36 26.55
N PRO A 17 -4.56 -15.25 27.25
CA PRO A 17 -4.37 -14.22 28.27
C PRO A 17 -3.72 -12.99 27.63
N PHE A 18 -4.46 -11.88 27.56
CA PHE A 18 -3.91 -10.57 27.22
C PHE A 18 -2.97 -10.11 28.36
N ALA A 19 -1.66 -10.06 28.11
CA ALA A 19 -0.71 -9.36 28.97
C ALA A 19 -0.21 -8.10 28.25
N ALA A 20 -0.76 -6.94 28.63
CA ALA A 20 -0.33 -5.66 28.14
C ALA A 20 0.99 -5.25 28.83
N HIS A 21 2.09 -5.21 28.08
CA HIS A 21 3.32 -4.56 28.54
C HIS A 21 3.29 -3.07 28.18
N THR A 22 3.23 -2.22 29.21
CA THR A 22 3.31 -0.76 29.08
C THR A 22 4.75 -0.29 28.92
N LEU A 23 5.04 0.46 27.85
CA LEU A 23 6.31 1.19 27.67
C LEU A 23 6.30 2.54 28.43
N PRO A 24 7.44 3.04 28.94
CA PRO A 24 7.50 4.31 29.66
C PRO A 24 7.46 5.53 28.71
N LYS A 25 6.76 6.58 29.16
CA LYS A 25 6.57 7.87 28.47
C LYS A 25 7.87 8.69 28.42
N ALA A 26 8.21 9.24 27.25
CA ALA A 26 9.22 10.28 27.10
C ALA A 26 8.56 11.68 27.08
N SER A 27 9.11 12.61 27.86
CA SER A 27 8.65 14.00 27.99
C SER A 27 9.15 14.89 26.85
N ALA A 28 8.24 15.67 26.24
CA ALA A 28 8.57 16.72 25.28
C ALA A 28 9.06 17.99 25.98
N SER A 29 10.11 18.61 25.44
CA SER A 29 10.50 19.99 25.79
C SER A 29 10.61 20.86 24.53
N GLU A 30 10.22 22.11 24.73
CA GLU A 30 9.88 23.14 23.74
C GLU A 30 11.06 23.64 22.89
N ARG A 31 10.74 24.16 21.69
CA ARG A 31 11.48 25.29 21.11
C ARG A 31 10.62 26.11 20.13
N ARG A 32 10.48 27.41 20.42
CA ARG A 32 9.82 28.46 19.61
C ARG A 32 10.82 29.23 18.73
N GLY A 33 10.31 29.79 17.62
CA GLY A 33 10.78 31.00 16.92
C GLY A 33 11.71 30.73 15.72
N LYS A 34 11.65 31.45 14.58
CA LYS A 34 11.05 32.73 14.19
C LYS A 34 10.81 32.78 12.66
N THR A 35 9.87 33.63 12.27
CA THR A 35 9.55 34.11 10.91
C THR A 35 10.69 34.89 10.25
N GLY A 36 10.82 34.77 8.93
CA GLY A 36 11.58 35.66 8.07
C GLY A 36 11.16 35.50 6.60
N GLU A 37 10.52 36.53 6.04
CA GLU A 37 10.37 36.72 4.60
C GLU A 37 11.73 37.05 3.96
N LEU A 38 11.94 36.69 2.70
CA LEU A 38 12.68 37.45 1.67
C LEU A 38 12.54 36.74 0.31
N GLY A 39 12.14 37.50 -0.72
CA GLY A 39 11.86 37.02 -2.06
C GLY A 39 13.07 36.84 -2.99
N GLY A 40 12.76 36.43 -4.22
CA GLY A 40 13.68 36.35 -5.37
C GLY A 40 13.95 34.92 -5.82
N SER A 41 13.38 34.54 -6.98
CA SER A 41 13.53 33.22 -7.63
C SER A 41 14.90 33.01 -8.27
N PRO A 42 15.54 31.84 -8.05
CA PRO A 42 16.35 31.19 -9.08
C PRO A 42 15.93 29.72 -9.30
N ALA A 43 15.83 29.34 -10.58
CA ALA A 43 15.70 27.99 -11.16
C ALA A 43 15.20 26.84 -10.26
N LYS A 44 13.95 26.42 -10.51
CA LYS A 44 13.29 25.29 -9.84
C LYS A 44 14.07 23.99 -10.05
N THR A 45 14.50 23.41 -8.95
CA THR A 45 15.34 22.23 -8.88
C THR A 45 14.53 21.00 -8.47
N VAL A 46 14.69 19.94 -9.27
CA VAL A 46 14.04 18.62 -9.17
C VAL A 46 14.83 17.70 -8.24
N THR A 47 14.15 16.95 -7.38
CA THR A 47 14.63 16.16 -6.21
C THR A 47 14.77 16.91 -4.87
N ARG A 48 14.42 16.21 -3.78
CA ARG A 48 14.45 16.65 -2.36
C ARG A 48 15.89 16.75 -1.82
N GLY A 49 16.86 16.62 -2.73
CA GLY A 49 18.29 16.66 -2.50
C GLY A 49 19.02 17.74 -3.29
N ASN A 50 18.34 18.66 -3.99
CA ASN A 50 19.02 19.74 -4.73
C ASN A 50 19.43 20.94 -3.85
N THR A 51 19.85 20.68 -2.61
CA THR A 51 20.53 21.70 -1.81
C THR A 51 22.03 21.65 -2.08
N PRO A 52 22.72 22.79 -2.24
CA PRO A 52 24.18 22.82 -2.25
C PRO A 52 24.68 21.99 -1.07
N TRP A 53 25.77 21.23 -1.21
CA TRP A 53 26.35 20.35 -0.17
C TRP A 53 26.24 20.89 1.29
N LYS A 54 26.37 22.21 1.46
CA LYS A 54 26.21 22.94 2.72
C LYS A 54 24.85 22.81 3.41
N ALA A 55 23.75 22.58 2.70
CA ALA A 55 22.42 22.35 3.26
C ALA A 55 22.05 20.86 3.31
N TRP A 56 22.75 20.04 2.53
CA TRP A 56 22.68 18.57 2.54
C TRP A 56 23.06 17.96 3.91
N LYS A 57 24.12 18.47 4.56
CA LYS A 57 24.55 18.07 5.92
C LYS A 57 23.54 18.32 7.05
N HIS A 58 22.48 19.07 6.77
CA HIS A 58 21.50 19.45 7.79
C HIS A 58 20.24 18.57 7.77
N LEU A 59 20.03 17.78 6.71
CA LEU A 59 18.93 16.84 6.64
C LEU A 59 19.11 15.71 7.66
N SER A 60 18.03 15.39 8.39
CA SER A 60 18.06 14.40 9.46
C SER A 60 18.45 13.01 8.96
N ASN A 61 18.04 12.61 7.75
CA ASN A 61 18.41 11.33 7.17
C ASN A 61 19.92 11.23 6.92
N ILE A 62 20.57 12.28 6.39
CA ILE A 62 22.01 12.28 6.08
C ILE A 62 22.82 12.18 7.37
N LYS A 63 22.43 12.93 8.41
CA LYS A 63 23.06 12.80 9.74
C LYS A 63 22.89 11.41 10.35
N ASN A 64 21.76 10.76 10.10
CA ASN A 64 21.54 9.39 10.56
C ASN A 64 22.45 8.41 9.82
N ARG A 65 22.63 8.58 8.50
CA ARG A 65 23.55 7.74 7.71
C ARG A 65 25.00 7.85 8.16
N GLU A 66 25.45 9.03 8.55
CA GLU A 66 26.81 9.21 9.09
C GLU A 66 27.09 8.37 10.35
N ARG A 67 26.03 7.89 11.03
CA ARG A 67 26.16 7.00 12.20
C ARG A 67 26.38 5.54 11.83
N TYR A 68 25.93 5.08 10.67
CA TYR A 68 26.15 3.71 10.23
C TYR A 68 27.61 3.57 9.80
N LYS A 69 28.38 2.79 10.55
CA LYS A 69 29.77 2.43 10.25
C LYS A 69 29.86 1.05 9.62
N GLU A 70 29.00 0.16 10.10
CA GLU A 70 28.94 -1.23 9.64
C GLU A 70 27.57 -1.56 9.03
N GLU A 71 27.50 -2.60 8.21
CA GLU A 71 26.28 -3.02 7.51
C GLU A 71 25.18 -3.45 8.49
N GLU A 72 25.55 -4.05 9.62
CA GLU A 72 24.65 -4.50 10.69
C GLU A 72 23.89 -3.33 11.35
N GLU A 73 24.34 -2.10 11.14
CA GLU A 73 23.68 -0.93 11.69
C GLU A 73 22.49 -0.45 10.85
N PHE A 74 22.37 -0.93 9.61
CA PHE A 74 21.28 -0.58 8.71
C PHE A 74 19.92 -1.05 9.26
N PRO A 75 18.85 -0.23 9.15
CA PRO A 75 17.53 -0.59 9.64
C PRO A 75 16.98 -1.91 9.09
N CYS A 76 17.12 -2.19 7.79
CA CYS A 76 16.70 -3.47 7.22
C CYS A 76 17.42 -4.65 7.86
N VAL A 77 18.75 -4.60 8.04
CA VAL A 77 19.50 -5.69 8.69
C VAL A 77 19.01 -5.91 10.12
N LYS A 78 18.81 -4.84 10.91
CA LYS A 78 18.28 -4.93 12.28
C LYS A 78 16.84 -5.43 12.35
N CYS A 79 16.04 -5.15 11.33
CA CYS A 79 14.68 -5.70 11.27
C CYS A 79 14.72 -7.20 11.01
N PHE A 80 15.60 -7.68 10.14
CA PHE A 80 15.80 -9.11 9.90
C PHE A 80 16.53 -9.83 11.05
N THR A 81 17.28 -9.13 11.92
CA THR A 81 17.74 -9.72 13.19
C THR A 81 16.60 -10.07 14.15
N ALA A 82 15.34 -9.73 13.83
CA ALA A 82 14.18 -10.38 14.43
C ALA A 82 14.19 -11.91 14.29
N GLY A 83 15.12 -12.53 13.54
CA GLY A 83 15.46 -13.96 13.66
C GLY A 83 15.73 -14.42 15.10
N GLU A 84 16.13 -13.53 16.01
CA GLU A 84 16.19 -13.83 17.46
C GLU A 84 14.84 -14.27 18.04
N PHE A 85 13.72 -13.77 17.46
CA PHE A 85 12.39 -14.26 17.80
C PHE A 85 12.26 -15.74 17.45
N LEU A 86 12.72 -16.16 16.27
CA LEU A 86 12.66 -17.57 15.85
C LEU A 86 13.50 -18.45 16.78
N ASP A 87 14.72 -18.03 17.13
CA ASP A 87 15.57 -18.78 18.06
C ASP A 87 14.89 -19.06 19.41
N GLY A 88 14.12 -18.09 19.92
CA GLY A 88 13.39 -18.21 21.19
C GLY A 88 12.00 -18.86 21.11
N ASN A 89 11.39 -18.95 19.91
CA ASN A 89 9.99 -19.38 19.74
C ASN A 89 9.82 -20.55 18.78
N LYS A 90 10.87 -21.07 18.14
CA LYS A 90 10.80 -22.19 17.19
C LYS A 90 10.21 -23.48 17.78
N ASP A 91 10.36 -23.69 19.08
CA ASP A 91 9.80 -24.83 19.80
C ASP A 91 8.36 -24.57 20.32
N ALA A 92 7.80 -23.39 20.07
CA ALA A 92 6.46 -23.00 20.47
C ALA A 92 5.47 -23.10 19.29
N ASP A 93 4.19 -23.32 19.61
CA ASP A 93 3.11 -23.33 18.63
C ASP A 93 2.40 -21.97 18.55
N SER A 94 1.69 -21.74 17.44
CA SER A 94 0.70 -20.65 17.28
C SER A 94 1.27 -19.23 17.42
N TRP A 95 2.52 -19.04 17.03
CA TRP A 95 3.10 -17.70 16.89
C TRP A 95 2.81 -17.08 15.51
N PHE A 96 2.76 -15.75 15.49
CA PHE A 96 2.69 -14.93 14.29
C PHE A 96 3.84 -13.91 14.32
N LEU A 97 4.69 -13.94 13.31
CA LEU A 97 5.81 -13.02 13.15
C LEU A 97 5.60 -12.18 11.89
N MET A 98 5.61 -10.86 12.03
CA MET A 98 5.65 -9.93 10.90
C MET A 98 6.99 -9.21 10.88
N ILE A 99 7.74 -9.40 9.81
CA ILE A 99 8.99 -8.70 9.52
C ILE A 99 8.66 -7.63 8.48
N GLU A 100 8.50 -6.41 8.98
CA GLU A 100 8.21 -5.23 8.17
C GLU A 100 9.45 -4.35 8.07
N THR A 101 10.24 -4.62 7.03
CA THR A 101 11.32 -3.69 6.65
C THR A 101 10.72 -2.48 5.96
N PHE A 102 11.16 -1.29 6.35
CA PHE A 102 10.79 -0.07 5.64
C PHE A 102 11.44 0.00 4.25
N ASP A 103 12.61 -0.62 4.07
CA ASP A 103 13.25 -0.78 2.77
C ASP A 103 12.39 -1.70 1.85
N PRO A 104 12.30 -1.41 0.54
CA PRO A 104 13.14 -0.50 -0.24
C PRO A 104 12.59 0.94 -0.39
N HIS A 105 11.80 1.44 0.58
CA HIS A 105 11.34 2.84 0.55
C HIS A 105 12.52 3.81 0.47
N GLU A 106 12.29 4.99 -0.13
CA GLU A 106 13.29 6.04 -0.16
C GLU A 106 13.71 6.49 1.24
N PRO A 107 14.99 6.85 1.43
CA PRO A 107 16.01 6.88 0.39
C PRO A 107 16.65 5.51 0.10
N PHE A 108 17.00 5.28 -1.17
CA PHE A 108 17.64 4.09 -1.74
C PHE A 108 19.10 3.94 -1.32
N HIS A 109 19.34 3.93 -0.02
CA HIS A 109 20.67 3.86 0.57
C HIS A 109 21.02 2.42 0.93
N ALA A 110 21.93 1.82 0.16
CA ALA A 110 22.41 0.46 0.38
C ALA A 110 23.92 0.43 0.71
N PRO A 111 24.40 -0.63 1.40
CA PRO A 111 25.83 -0.89 1.59
C PRO A 111 26.59 -1.01 0.27
N GLU A 112 27.88 -0.68 0.32
CA GLU A 112 28.75 -0.60 -0.86
C GLU A 112 28.82 -1.91 -1.65
N ARG A 113 28.75 -3.08 -0.97
CA ARG A 113 28.77 -4.38 -1.66
C ARG A 113 27.60 -4.57 -2.62
N PHE A 114 26.43 -4.00 -2.31
CA PHE A 114 25.25 -4.06 -3.17
C PHE A 114 25.30 -3.02 -4.26
N LYS A 115 25.77 -1.81 -3.95
CA LYS A 115 25.94 -0.74 -4.95
C LYS A 115 26.86 -1.16 -6.09
N LYS A 116 27.93 -1.89 -5.75
CA LYS A 116 28.90 -2.45 -6.73
C LYS A 116 28.28 -3.38 -7.78
N LEU A 117 27.15 -4.03 -7.46
CA LEU A 117 26.47 -4.94 -8.39
C LEU A 117 25.75 -4.17 -9.52
N PHE A 118 25.49 -2.88 -9.34
CA PHE A 118 24.68 -2.05 -10.22
C PHE A 118 25.41 -0.75 -10.63
N GLU A 119 26.75 -0.75 -10.68
CA GLU A 119 27.52 0.45 -11.02
C GLU A 119 27.15 1.01 -12.41
N THR A 120 26.84 2.30 -12.45
CA THR A 120 26.50 3.03 -13.68
C THR A 120 27.68 3.85 -14.24
N GLY A 121 28.71 4.07 -13.42
CA GLY A 121 29.79 5.03 -13.71
C GLY A 121 29.40 6.51 -13.49
N TYR A 122 28.20 6.78 -12.97
CA TYR A 122 27.77 8.14 -12.64
C TYR A 122 28.60 8.72 -11.48
N THR A 123 29.19 9.89 -11.70
CA THR A 123 30.07 10.58 -10.73
C THR A 123 29.50 11.91 -10.24
N GLY A 124 28.22 12.15 -10.51
CA GLY A 124 27.54 13.39 -10.20
C GLY A 124 27.01 13.47 -8.77
N LYS A 125 25.74 13.85 -8.64
CA LYS A 125 25.09 14.09 -7.34
C LYS A 125 24.68 12.77 -6.66
N ILE A 126 24.25 12.84 -5.41
CA ILE A 126 23.64 11.69 -4.75
C ILE A 126 22.17 11.62 -5.16
N LEU A 127 21.79 10.52 -5.82
CA LEU A 127 20.49 10.32 -6.46
C LEU A 127 19.77 9.10 -5.88
N ASP A 128 19.59 9.10 -4.56
CA ASP A 128 18.94 8.01 -3.83
C ASP A 128 17.55 8.39 -3.26
N TRP A 129 17.09 9.62 -3.50
CA TRP A 129 15.79 10.08 -2.99
C TRP A 129 15.04 10.89 -4.06
N PRO A 130 14.40 10.22 -5.03
CA PRO A 130 13.55 10.90 -6.00
C PRO A 130 12.41 11.66 -5.31
N VAL A 131 11.97 12.77 -5.92
CA VAL A 131 10.76 13.49 -5.49
C VAL A 131 9.59 13.00 -6.28
N TYR A 132 8.42 13.09 -5.68
CA TYR A 132 7.16 12.63 -6.23
C TYR A 132 6.70 13.67 -7.25
N GLU A 133 7.30 13.68 -8.44
CA GLU A 133 7.07 14.65 -9.50
C GLU A 133 7.31 14.04 -10.89
N LYS A 134 6.99 14.82 -11.93
CA LYS A 134 7.34 14.46 -13.32
C LYS A 134 8.85 14.36 -13.46
N VAL A 135 9.30 13.37 -14.22
CA VAL A 135 10.72 13.15 -14.51
C VAL A 135 11.27 14.35 -15.27
N THR A 136 12.35 14.96 -14.75
CA THR A 136 13.14 15.96 -15.49
C THR A 136 14.63 15.63 -15.49
N ASN A 137 14.98 14.42 -15.05
CA ASN A 137 16.34 13.94 -14.92
C ASN A 137 16.91 13.55 -16.30
N SER A 138 18.24 13.61 -16.45
CA SER A 138 18.88 13.05 -17.65
C SER A 138 18.82 11.52 -17.64
N ALA A 139 19.10 10.89 -18.79
CA ALA A 139 19.16 9.43 -18.89
C ALA A 139 20.15 8.81 -17.88
N ASP A 140 21.33 9.42 -17.72
CA ASP A 140 22.36 8.95 -16.77
C ASP A 140 21.88 9.08 -15.32
N GLU A 141 21.16 10.16 -14.99
CA GLU A 141 20.58 10.35 -13.66
C GLU A 141 19.46 9.35 -13.37
N ILE A 142 18.59 9.06 -14.35
CA ILE A 142 17.54 8.05 -14.25
C ILE A 142 18.17 6.67 -14.01
N ALA A 143 19.21 6.32 -14.77
CA ALA A 143 19.93 5.06 -14.62
C ALA A 143 20.54 4.92 -13.22
N GLU A 144 21.13 5.99 -12.69
CA GLU A 144 21.69 6.02 -11.33
C GLU A 144 20.62 5.85 -10.23
N ILE A 145 19.45 6.50 -10.37
CA ILE A 145 18.35 6.33 -9.41
C ILE A 145 17.87 4.88 -9.40
N ARG A 146 17.66 4.29 -10.60
CA ARG A 146 17.26 2.89 -10.77
C ARG A 146 18.29 1.91 -10.20
N ALA A 147 19.57 2.18 -10.40
CA ALA A 147 20.67 1.39 -9.85
C ALA A 147 20.68 1.42 -8.31
N ASN A 148 20.47 2.58 -7.69
CA ASN A 148 20.38 2.69 -6.24
C ASN A 148 19.15 1.95 -5.68
N TYR A 149 18.00 2.02 -6.37
CA TYR A 149 16.81 1.21 -6.00
C TYR A 149 17.11 -0.30 -6.08
N ALA A 150 17.70 -0.76 -7.18
CA ALA A 150 18.07 -2.16 -7.38
C ALA A 150 19.06 -2.66 -6.31
N ALA A 151 20.04 -1.83 -5.92
CA ALA A 151 20.96 -2.15 -4.84
C ALA A 151 20.25 -2.34 -3.49
N LEU A 152 19.25 -1.50 -3.18
CA LEU A 152 18.47 -1.64 -1.94
C LEU A 152 17.55 -2.87 -1.98
N VAL A 153 16.96 -3.19 -3.13
CA VAL A 153 16.19 -4.43 -3.32
C VAL A 153 17.08 -5.65 -3.13
N ALA A 154 18.30 -5.66 -3.71
CA ALA A 154 19.25 -6.75 -3.54
C ALA A 154 19.68 -6.95 -2.08
N MET A 155 19.78 -5.86 -1.31
CA MET A 155 19.99 -5.94 0.13
C MET A 155 18.80 -6.59 0.85
N CYS A 156 17.56 -6.21 0.51
CA CYS A 156 16.37 -6.82 1.08
C CYS A 156 16.30 -8.32 0.75
N ASP A 157 16.65 -8.71 -0.48
CA ASP A 157 16.71 -10.10 -0.93
C ASP A 157 17.76 -10.91 -0.17
N ASP A 158 18.96 -10.38 0.03
CA ASP A 158 20.02 -11.01 0.82
C ASP A 158 19.61 -11.21 2.28
N GLN A 159 18.95 -10.23 2.90
CA GLN A 159 18.41 -10.38 4.26
C GLN A 159 17.24 -11.36 4.33
N PHE A 160 16.40 -11.43 3.30
CA PHE A 160 15.37 -12.45 3.18
C PHE A 160 15.98 -13.85 3.05
N GLY A 161 17.08 -14.01 2.31
CA GLY A 161 17.85 -15.26 2.24
C GLY A 161 18.29 -15.75 3.62
N ARG A 162 18.73 -14.85 4.50
CA ARG A 162 19.09 -15.21 5.90
C ARG A 162 17.91 -15.75 6.71
N LEU A 163 16.69 -15.28 6.44
CA LEU A 163 15.48 -15.83 7.04
C LEU A 163 15.21 -17.24 6.52
N LEU A 164 15.39 -17.47 5.22
CA LEU A 164 15.25 -18.80 4.61
C LEU A 164 16.28 -19.79 5.15
N ASP A 165 17.54 -19.37 5.34
CA ASP A 165 18.59 -20.18 5.97
C ASP A 165 18.18 -20.61 7.39
N ALA A 166 17.48 -19.75 8.14
CA ALA A 166 16.95 -20.10 9.46
C ALA A 166 15.82 -21.13 9.37
N PHE A 167 14.92 -20.99 8.38
CA PHE A 167 13.90 -22.00 8.12
C PHE A 167 14.49 -23.38 7.81
N ASP A 168 15.55 -23.43 6.99
CA ASP A 168 16.27 -24.66 6.66
C ASP A 168 16.97 -25.27 7.88
N LYS A 169 17.70 -24.44 8.63
CA LYS A 169 18.48 -24.87 9.80
C LYS A 169 17.59 -25.41 10.92
N ASP A 170 16.47 -24.75 11.18
CA ASP A 170 15.60 -25.04 12.33
C ASP A 170 14.36 -25.88 11.96
N GLY A 171 14.25 -26.34 10.72
CA GLY A 171 13.17 -27.25 10.28
C GLY A 171 11.78 -26.59 10.22
N LEU A 172 11.71 -25.26 10.08
CA LEU A 172 10.45 -24.50 10.17
C LEU A 172 9.49 -24.78 9.01
N TRP A 173 10.00 -25.28 7.88
CA TRP A 173 9.16 -25.65 6.74
C TRP A 173 8.09 -26.70 7.06
N GLU A 174 8.28 -27.52 8.09
CA GLU A 174 7.35 -28.60 8.42
C GLU A 174 6.01 -28.09 8.98
N ASN A 175 6.02 -26.93 9.64
CA ASN A 175 4.87 -26.45 10.40
C ASN A 175 4.65 -24.93 10.30
N THR A 176 5.36 -24.23 9.40
CA THR A 176 5.28 -22.77 9.30
C THR A 176 4.88 -22.35 7.88
N ALA A 177 3.82 -21.56 7.77
CA ALA A 177 3.50 -20.84 6.55
C ALA A 177 4.34 -19.56 6.45
N LEU A 178 4.83 -19.24 5.24
CA LEU A 178 5.62 -18.04 4.97
C LEU A 178 4.96 -17.25 3.83
N VAL A 179 4.69 -15.97 4.07
CA VAL A 179 4.09 -15.06 3.11
C VAL A 179 5.02 -13.87 2.87
N VAL A 180 5.30 -13.57 1.61
CA VAL A 180 6.14 -12.42 1.20
C VAL A 180 5.31 -11.52 0.30
N THR A 181 5.27 -10.23 0.63
CA THR A 181 4.56 -9.22 -0.15
C THR A 181 5.09 -7.81 0.10
N THR A 182 4.51 -6.80 -0.55
CA THR A 182 4.79 -5.38 -0.35
C THR A 182 3.49 -4.58 -0.31
N ASP A 183 3.47 -3.45 0.36
CA ASP A 183 2.29 -2.59 0.50
C ASP A 183 1.86 -1.96 -0.83
N HIS A 184 2.83 -1.53 -1.63
CA HIS A 184 2.66 -1.02 -2.99
C HIS A 184 3.97 -1.14 -3.79
N GLY A 185 3.91 -0.87 -5.09
CA GLY A 185 5.08 -0.70 -5.96
C GLY A 185 5.58 0.74 -6.05
N PHE A 186 6.35 1.06 -7.09
CA PHE A 186 7.02 2.35 -7.23
C PHE A 186 7.34 2.67 -8.69
N LEU A 187 7.00 3.88 -9.15
CA LEU A 187 7.41 4.38 -10.46
C LEU A 187 8.86 4.83 -10.42
N LEU A 188 9.68 4.19 -11.23
CA LEU A 188 11.09 4.44 -11.43
C LEU A 188 11.33 5.18 -12.75
N SER A 189 10.50 6.17 -13.07
CA SER A 189 10.44 6.94 -14.33
C SER A 189 9.53 6.37 -15.41
N GLU A 190 8.82 5.27 -15.15
CA GLU A 190 7.70 4.85 -15.99
C GLU A 190 6.64 5.96 -16.03
N HIS A 191 5.95 6.07 -17.17
CA HIS A 191 4.95 7.11 -17.43
C HIS A 191 5.44 8.57 -17.23
N ASP A 192 6.75 8.81 -17.29
CA ASP A 192 7.38 10.10 -16.98
C ASP A 192 7.19 10.58 -15.53
N TRP A 193 7.02 9.66 -14.58
CA TRP A 193 6.84 9.99 -13.15
C TRP A 193 7.74 9.19 -12.21
N TRP A 194 8.03 9.81 -11.06
CA TRP A 194 8.64 9.16 -9.91
C TRP A 194 7.63 9.00 -8.76
N GLY A 195 7.86 8.02 -7.88
CA GLY A 195 7.06 7.85 -6.67
C GLY A 195 5.91 6.87 -6.85
N LYS A 196 4.88 6.97 -6.01
CA LYS A 196 3.75 6.03 -6.00
C LYS A 196 2.36 6.65 -5.93
N ASN A 197 2.29 7.96 -5.70
CA ASN A 197 1.01 8.64 -5.45
C ASN A 197 0.43 9.31 -6.72
N ARG A 198 1.06 9.07 -7.87
CA ARG A 198 0.55 9.51 -9.16
C ARG A 198 -0.55 8.55 -9.61
N THR A 199 -1.73 9.09 -9.90
CA THR A 199 -2.79 8.33 -10.57
C THR A 199 -2.67 8.45 -12.09
N PRO A 200 -3.09 7.46 -12.89
CA PRO A 200 -3.61 6.15 -12.49
C PRO A 200 -2.61 5.31 -11.69
N TYR A 201 -3.09 4.42 -10.83
CA TYR A 201 -2.23 3.50 -10.06
C TYR A 201 -1.82 2.32 -10.93
N HIS A 202 -0.97 2.58 -11.92
CA HIS A 202 -0.50 1.62 -12.91
C HIS A 202 0.02 0.31 -12.29
N GLU A 203 0.15 -0.75 -13.08
CA GLU A 203 0.60 -2.07 -12.64
C GLU A 203 1.93 -2.00 -11.86
N GLU A 204 2.83 -1.07 -12.20
CA GLU A 204 4.08 -0.82 -11.46
C GLU A 204 3.87 -0.39 -10.00
N ILE A 205 2.69 0.16 -9.67
CA ILE A 205 2.28 0.56 -8.32
C ILE A 205 1.38 -0.50 -7.68
N SER A 206 0.44 -1.07 -8.43
CA SER A 206 -0.66 -1.88 -7.86
C SER A 206 -0.48 -3.38 -7.98
N HIS A 207 0.25 -3.88 -8.98
CA HIS A 207 0.51 -5.31 -9.17
C HIS A 207 1.79 -5.71 -8.43
N ILE A 208 1.58 -6.05 -7.18
CA ILE A 208 2.64 -6.31 -6.20
C ILE A 208 3.03 -7.79 -6.12
N PRO A 209 4.28 -8.10 -5.71
CA PRO A 209 4.67 -9.46 -5.35
C PRO A 209 3.78 -10.05 -4.25
N LEU A 210 3.35 -11.29 -4.44
CA LEU A 210 2.74 -12.13 -3.41
C LEU A 210 3.24 -13.57 -3.58
N MET A 211 4.04 -14.04 -2.62
CA MET A 211 4.51 -15.42 -2.56
C MET A 211 4.02 -16.03 -1.26
N ILE A 212 3.42 -17.21 -1.33
CA ILE A 212 2.89 -17.92 -0.16
C ILE A 212 3.39 -19.36 -0.18
N TYR A 213 4.09 -19.75 0.88
CA TYR A 213 4.38 -21.12 1.24
C TYR A 213 3.45 -21.56 2.37
N HIS A 214 2.93 -22.77 2.27
CA HIS A 214 2.21 -23.44 3.35
C HIS A 214 2.58 -24.93 3.33
N PRO A 215 2.86 -25.56 4.48
CA PRO A 215 3.33 -26.95 4.55
C PRO A 215 2.39 -27.94 3.84
N ASP A 216 1.08 -27.83 4.04
CA ASP A 216 0.08 -28.69 3.38
C ASP A 216 0.11 -28.63 1.85
N TYR A 217 0.65 -27.57 1.26
CA TYR A 217 0.73 -27.36 -0.19
C TYR A 217 2.17 -27.36 -0.69
N ALA A 218 3.14 -27.87 0.09
CA ALA A 218 4.56 -27.87 -0.27
C ALA A 218 4.85 -28.57 -1.62
N ALA A 219 4.07 -29.59 -1.97
CA ALA A 219 4.18 -30.30 -3.25
C ALA A 219 3.88 -29.42 -4.49
N LYS A 220 3.26 -28.25 -4.29
CA LYS A 220 2.93 -27.27 -5.33
C LYS A 220 3.97 -26.14 -5.42
N GLY A 221 5.13 -26.30 -4.76
CA GLY A 221 6.21 -25.32 -4.77
C GLY A 221 6.65 -24.95 -6.19
N GLY A 222 6.81 -23.66 -6.45
CA GLY A 222 7.22 -23.12 -7.76
C GLY A 222 6.08 -22.94 -8.77
N GLU A 223 4.86 -23.37 -8.46
CA GLU A 223 3.70 -23.10 -9.31
C GLU A 223 3.26 -21.63 -9.24
N ARG A 224 2.67 -21.13 -10.33
CA ARG A 224 2.02 -19.81 -10.38
C ARG A 224 0.49 -19.95 -10.24
N ARG A 225 -0.12 -18.91 -9.70
CA ARG A 225 -1.57 -18.78 -9.52
C ARG A 225 -2.07 -17.58 -10.31
N SER A 226 -3.23 -17.74 -10.92
CA SER A 226 -3.87 -16.74 -11.80
C SER A 226 -5.07 -16.06 -11.16
N ALA A 227 -5.59 -16.62 -10.05
CA ALA A 227 -6.68 -16.02 -9.31
C ALA A 227 -6.31 -14.62 -8.77
N LEU A 228 -7.27 -13.70 -8.83
CA LEU A 228 -7.11 -12.34 -8.32
C LEU A 228 -7.01 -12.32 -6.79
N ALA A 229 -6.01 -11.60 -6.27
CA ALA A 229 -5.75 -11.41 -4.84
C ALA A 229 -5.55 -9.93 -4.50
N GLN A 230 -5.86 -9.53 -3.27
CA GLN A 230 -5.60 -8.20 -2.73
C GLN A 230 -5.03 -8.27 -1.32
N GLN A 231 -4.37 -7.19 -0.87
CA GLN A 231 -3.81 -7.11 0.48
C GLN A 231 -4.83 -7.41 1.60
N THR A 232 -6.09 -7.03 1.42
CA THR A 232 -7.18 -7.29 2.39
C THR A 232 -7.51 -8.77 2.56
N ASP A 233 -6.98 -9.64 1.70
CA ASP A 233 -7.14 -11.10 1.78
C ASP A 233 -6.13 -11.78 2.71
N LEU A 234 -5.02 -11.11 3.01
CA LEU A 234 -3.98 -11.71 3.84
C LEU A 234 -4.50 -11.96 5.24
N MET A 235 -5.22 -11.01 5.83
CA MET A 235 -5.79 -11.19 7.16
C MET A 235 -6.73 -12.41 7.27
N PRO A 236 -7.79 -12.57 6.44
CA PRO A 236 -8.61 -13.77 6.49
C PRO A 236 -7.86 -15.05 6.10
N THR A 237 -6.81 -14.96 5.28
CA THR A 237 -5.93 -16.09 4.98
C THR A 237 -5.13 -16.53 6.21
N PHE A 238 -4.55 -15.59 6.96
CA PHE A 238 -3.83 -15.88 8.20
C PHE A 238 -4.76 -16.45 9.28
N LEU A 239 -5.99 -15.93 9.39
CA LEU A 239 -6.98 -16.51 10.30
C LEU A 239 -7.35 -17.95 9.90
N ASP A 240 -7.52 -18.25 8.62
CA ASP A 240 -7.79 -19.61 8.13
C ASP A 240 -6.62 -20.56 8.41
N PHE A 241 -5.37 -20.13 8.17
CA PHE A 241 -4.16 -20.89 8.52
C PHE A 241 -4.09 -21.20 10.02
N ALA A 242 -4.43 -20.22 10.86
CA ALA A 242 -4.46 -20.39 12.32
C ALA A 242 -5.74 -21.08 12.83
N SER A 243 -6.66 -21.48 11.95
CA SER A 243 -7.99 -21.99 12.32
C SER A 243 -8.77 -21.06 13.27
N ALA A 244 -8.55 -19.76 13.14
CA ALA A 244 -9.16 -18.72 13.95
C ALA A 244 -10.48 -18.21 13.33
N GLY A 245 -11.41 -17.77 14.17
CA GLY A 245 -12.69 -17.24 13.73
C GLY A 245 -12.52 -15.92 12.95
N ARG A 246 -13.14 -15.84 11.77
CA ARG A 246 -13.18 -14.62 10.95
C ARG A 246 -14.31 -13.69 11.42
N PRO A 247 -14.03 -12.42 11.76
CA PRO A 247 -15.08 -11.46 12.06
C PRO A 247 -16.03 -11.25 10.87
N SER A 248 -17.31 -10.98 11.14
CA SER A 248 -18.35 -10.87 10.10
C SER A 248 -18.16 -9.66 9.18
N GLU A 249 -17.52 -8.60 9.68
CA GLU A 249 -17.22 -7.37 8.94
C GLU A 249 -16.10 -7.53 7.90
N VAL A 250 -15.38 -8.67 7.91
CA VAL A 250 -14.28 -8.91 6.97
C VAL A 250 -14.82 -9.15 5.57
N THR A 251 -14.44 -8.29 4.63
CA THR A 251 -14.81 -8.41 3.21
C THR A 251 -13.76 -9.11 2.35
N GLY A 252 -12.51 -9.23 2.83
CA GLY A 252 -11.48 -10.05 2.20
C GLY A 252 -11.83 -11.55 2.18
N CYS A 253 -11.22 -12.29 1.27
CA CYS A 253 -11.41 -13.74 1.12
C CYS A 253 -10.13 -14.47 1.49
N SER A 254 -10.23 -15.63 2.17
CA SER A 254 -9.06 -16.49 2.37
C SER A 254 -8.56 -17.00 1.01
N LEU A 255 -7.24 -16.94 0.80
CA LEU A 255 -6.57 -17.44 -0.40
C LEU A 255 -6.31 -18.95 -0.37
N ARG A 256 -6.76 -19.67 0.67
CA ARG A 256 -6.55 -21.12 0.81
C ARG A 256 -6.93 -21.91 -0.44
N LYS A 257 -8.10 -21.61 -1.01
CA LYS A 257 -8.59 -22.25 -2.25
C LYS A 257 -7.71 -21.96 -3.47
N VAL A 258 -7.11 -20.77 -3.51
CA VAL A 258 -6.14 -20.38 -4.54
C VAL A 258 -4.88 -21.23 -4.40
N LEU A 259 -4.38 -21.42 -3.17
CA LEU A 259 -3.19 -22.25 -2.94
C LEU A 259 -3.42 -23.71 -3.34
N GLU A 260 -4.57 -24.26 -2.93
CA GLU A 260 -4.94 -25.65 -3.17
C GLU A 260 -5.18 -25.95 -4.66
N ALA A 261 -5.94 -25.12 -5.38
CA ALA A 261 -6.44 -25.47 -6.71
C ALA A 261 -6.44 -24.33 -7.74
N ASP A 262 -5.87 -23.17 -7.43
CA ASP A 262 -6.01 -21.93 -8.22
C ASP A 262 -7.50 -21.55 -8.46
N GLU A 263 -8.38 -21.92 -7.53
CA GLU A 263 -9.81 -21.58 -7.62
C GLU A 263 -10.00 -20.08 -7.37
N PRO A 264 -10.64 -19.33 -8.29
CA PRO A 264 -10.93 -17.92 -8.08
C PRO A 264 -11.79 -17.69 -6.84
N VAL A 265 -11.40 -16.71 -6.02
CA VAL A 265 -12.17 -16.28 -4.84
C VAL A 265 -13.03 -15.03 -5.10
N ARG A 266 -12.91 -14.47 -6.32
CA ARG A 266 -13.63 -13.31 -6.85
C ARG A 266 -13.37 -13.16 -8.35
N ASP A 267 -14.19 -12.35 -9.00
CA ASP A 267 -14.08 -12.03 -10.43
C ASP A 267 -13.43 -10.65 -10.68
N ASP A 268 -13.39 -9.78 -9.66
CA ASP A 268 -12.88 -8.42 -9.81
C ASP A 268 -12.38 -7.82 -8.48
N LEU A 269 -11.54 -6.79 -8.61
CA LEU A 269 -10.88 -6.04 -7.54
C LEU A 269 -11.29 -4.57 -7.59
N ILE A 270 -11.19 -3.90 -6.43
CA ILE A 270 -11.26 -2.44 -6.33
C ILE A 270 -10.00 -1.90 -5.64
N LEU A 271 -9.42 -0.82 -6.17
CA LEU A 271 -8.37 -0.06 -5.50
C LEU A 271 -8.57 1.44 -5.75
N GLY A 272 -7.94 2.28 -4.93
CA GLY A 272 -8.05 3.72 -5.08
C GLY A 272 -7.52 4.46 -3.87
N MET A 273 -7.73 5.77 -3.88
CA MET A 273 -7.32 6.66 -2.80
C MET A 273 -8.45 7.63 -2.50
N PHE A 274 -8.58 7.98 -1.23
CA PHE A 274 -9.58 8.93 -0.78
C PHE A 274 -9.53 10.23 -1.61
N GLY A 275 -10.65 10.56 -2.27
CA GLY A 275 -10.76 11.76 -3.11
C GLY A 275 -10.20 11.65 -4.53
N GLY A 276 -9.45 10.59 -4.82
CA GLY A 276 -8.87 10.31 -6.14
C GLY A 276 -9.78 9.45 -7.01
N PRO A 277 -9.24 8.78 -8.05
CA PRO A 277 -10.01 7.84 -8.84
C PRO A 277 -10.32 6.57 -8.05
N ILE A 278 -11.44 5.95 -8.42
CA ILE A 278 -11.75 4.57 -8.05
C ILE A 278 -11.35 3.70 -9.24
N CYS A 279 -10.57 2.66 -8.99
CA CYS A 279 -10.16 1.71 -10.00
C CYS A 279 -10.82 0.35 -9.76
N ALA A 280 -11.32 -0.27 -10.83
CA ALA A 280 -11.74 -1.66 -10.82
C ALA A 280 -11.02 -2.45 -11.91
N THR A 281 -10.71 -3.71 -11.62
CA THR A 281 -10.10 -4.63 -12.58
C THR A 281 -10.66 -6.03 -12.46
N ASP A 282 -10.84 -6.72 -13.60
CA ASP A 282 -11.22 -8.13 -13.70
C ASP A 282 -10.00 -9.05 -13.99
N GLY A 283 -8.78 -8.50 -13.88
CA GLY A 283 -7.53 -9.18 -14.21
C GLY A 283 -7.09 -9.04 -15.66
N ARG A 284 -7.97 -8.57 -16.55
CA ARG A 284 -7.61 -8.21 -17.93
C ARG A 284 -7.78 -6.72 -18.18
N TYR A 285 -8.93 -6.18 -17.82
CA TYR A 285 -9.27 -4.79 -18.01
C TYR A 285 -9.09 -4.02 -16.71
N THR A 286 -8.47 -2.85 -16.78
CA THR A 286 -8.30 -1.96 -15.63
C THR A 286 -8.93 -0.62 -15.94
N TYR A 287 -9.94 -0.26 -15.17
CA TYR A 287 -10.76 0.93 -15.37
C TYR A 287 -10.61 1.90 -14.22
N TYR A 288 -10.20 3.14 -14.51
CA TYR A 288 -10.13 4.23 -13.54
C TYR A 288 -11.30 5.17 -13.76
N LEU A 289 -12.18 5.28 -12.78
CA LEU A 289 -13.30 6.22 -12.73
C LEU A 289 -12.91 7.44 -11.89
N PHE A 290 -12.81 8.59 -12.55
CA PHE A 290 -12.59 9.86 -11.88
C PHE A 290 -13.92 10.53 -11.51
N PRO A 291 -13.98 11.26 -10.37
CA PRO A 291 -15.14 12.09 -10.08
C PRO A 291 -15.14 13.32 -10.98
N ASP A 292 -16.32 13.88 -11.26
CA ASP A 292 -16.47 15.09 -12.10
C ASP A 292 -15.71 16.30 -11.52
N SER A 293 -15.52 16.32 -10.20
CA SER A 293 -14.72 17.34 -9.54
C SER A 293 -13.91 16.79 -8.36
N LEU A 294 -12.62 17.09 -8.34
CA LEU A 294 -11.68 16.71 -7.26
C LEU A 294 -11.96 17.46 -5.94
N THR A 295 -12.63 18.60 -6.01
CA THR A 295 -13.12 19.39 -4.88
C THR A 295 -14.61 19.68 -5.07
N GLY A 296 -15.44 19.63 -4.05
CA GLY A 296 -16.86 19.93 -4.27
C GLY A 296 -17.81 19.41 -3.22
N GLU A 297 -19.09 19.51 -3.54
CA GLU A 297 -20.17 18.96 -2.73
C GLU A 297 -20.09 17.43 -2.68
N GLY A 298 -20.54 16.85 -1.55
CA GLY A 298 -20.47 15.41 -1.32
C GLY A 298 -19.06 14.87 -1.05
N PHE A 299 -18.03 15.72 -0.93
CA PHE A 299 -16.71 15.28 -0.53
C PHE A 299 -16.52 15.44 0.99
N ASN A 300 -16.71 14.35 1.73
CA ASN A 300 -16.65 14.35 3.19
C ASN A 300 -15.62 13.33 3.70
N GLU A 301 -14.93 13.71 4.76
CA GLU A 301 -14.07 12.86 5.58
C GLU A 301 -14.87 12.29 6.75
N TYR A 302 -14.62 11.01 7.04
CA TYR A 302 -15.28 10.28 8.11
C TYR A 302 -14.22 9.78 9.08
N THR A 303 -14.18 10.33 10.29
CA THR A 303 -13.09 10.04 11.24
C THR A 303 -13.56 10.07 12.69
N VAL A 304 -12.88 9.31 13.52
CA VAL A 304 -12.94 9.41 14.99
C VAL A 304 -11.79 10.25 15.56
N MET A 305 -10.80 10.61 14.72
CA MET A 305 -9.60 11.34 15.07
C MET A 305 -9.29 12.37 13.97
N PRO A 306 -9.72 13.64 14.10
CA PRO A 306 -9.55 14.67 13.09
C PRO A 306 -8.11 15.20 13.09
N THR A 307 -7.22 14.42 12.48
CA THR A 307 -5.80 14.74 12.27
C THR A 307 -5.44 14.48 10.81
N HIS A 308 -4.73 15.42 10.19
CA HIS A 308 -4.08 15.21 8.90
C HIS A 308 -2.82 14.37 9.10
N LEU A 309 -2.21 13.89 8.01
CA LEU A 309 -1.01 13.04 8.07
C LEU A 309 0.15 13.68 8.86
N ARG A 310 0.28 15.01 8.83
CA ARG A 310 1.40 15.74 9.46
C ARG A 310 0.99 16.94 10.30
N SER A 311 -0.30 17.18 10.45
CA SER A 311 -0.84 18.37 11.12
C SER A 311 -2.18 18.06 11.78
N TYR A 312 -2.57 18.89 12.74
CA TYR A 312 -3.93 18.87 13.26
C TYR A 312 -4.86 19.57 12.27
N PHE A 313 -6.15 19.25 12.32
CA PHE A 313 -7.16 20.01 11.59
C PHE A 313 -7.20 21.45 12.08
N ASP A 314 -7.40 22.39 11.15
CA ASP A 314 -7.75 23.76 11.45
C ASP A 314 -9.19 23.82 11.98
N VAL A 315 -9.47 24.71 12.94
CA VAL A 315 -10.81 24.85 13.54
C VAL A 315 -11.88 25.15 12.48
N ARG A 316 -11.53 25.83 11.39
CA ARG A 316 -12.44 26.14 10.27
C ARG A 316 -12.87 24.89 9.49
N GLU A 317 -12.12 23.79 9.56
CA GLU A 317 -12.50 22.54 8.90
C GLU A 317 -13.74 21.92 9.55
N PHE A 318 -13.93 22.13 10.86
CA PHE A 318 -15.08 21.62 11.63
C PHE A 318 -16.39 22.37 11.39
N GLU A 319 -16.37 23.48 10.65
CA GLU A 319 -17.60 24.19 10.31
C GLU A 319 -18.53 23.26 9.51
N GLY A 320 -19.73 22.99 10.04
CA GLY A 320 -20.69 22.07 9.44
C GLY A 320 -20.40 20.58 9.69
N ALA A 321 -19.55 20.24 10.67
CA ALA A 321 -19.33 18.86 11.06
C ALA A 321 -20.61 18.21 11.64
N GLU A 322 -20.84 16.96 11.29
CA GLU A 322 -22.00 16.15 11.68
C GLU A 322 -21.57 14.84 12.35
N MET A 323 -22.51 14.16 13.02
CA MET A 323 -22.31 12.82 13.57
C MET A 323 -23.38 11.88 12.99
N PRO A 324 -23.20 11.35 11.77
CA PRO A 324 -24.26 10.64 11.03
C PRO A 324 -24.61 9.25 11.58
N GLY A 325 -23.97 8.81 12.67
CA GLY A 325 -24.07 7.44 13.19
C GLY A 325 -22.92 6.55 12.68
N PRO A 326 -22.83 5.31 13.17
CA PRO A 326 -21.76 4.38 12.81
C PRO A 326 -21.94 3.82 11.39
N PHE A 327 -20.82 3.43 10.76
CA PHE A 327 -20.84 2.50 9.63
C PHE A 327 -20.88 1.05 10.17
N GLU A 328 -21.24 0.10 9.31
CA GLU A 328 -21.27 -1.33 9.67
C GLU A 328 -19.93 -1.81 10.27
N PHE A 329 -18.81 -1.39 9.66
CA PHE A 329 -17.46 -1.78 10.10
C PHE A 329 -16.97 -1.04 11.35
N THR A 330 -17.65 0.01 11.82
CA THR A 330 -17.21 0.79 12.99
C THR A 330 -17.73 0.23 14.32
N LYS A 331 -18.45 -0.91 14.32
CA LYS A 331 -18.90 -1.62 15.54
C LYS A 331 -19.68 -0.70 16.49
N SER A 332 -20.63 0.05 15.93
CA SER A 332 -21.44 1.05 16.63
C SER A 332 -20.68 2.28 17.15
N MET A 333 -19.39 2.41 16.86
CA MET A 333 -18.62 3.61 17.20
C MET A 333 -19.11 4.79 16.35
N PRO A 334 -19.54 5.90 16.97
CA PRO A 334 -19.97 7.09 16.25
C PRO A 334 -18.77 7.74 15.56
N ILE A 335 -18.99 8.22 14.33
CA ILE A 335 -17.98 8.88 13.51
C ILE A 335 -18.36 10.34 13.27
N MET A 336 -17.35 11.19 13.10
CA MET A 336 -17.54 12.56 12.66
C MET A 336 -17.48 12.62 11.14
N LYS A 337 -18.47 13.27 10.54
CA LYS A 337 -18.51 13.64 9.12
C LYS A 337 -18.07 15.08 8.99
N ILE A 338 -16.97 15.32 8.29
CA ILE A 338 -16.38 16.64 8.10
C ILE A 338 -16.26 16.91 6.60
N LYS A 339 -16.63 18.11 6.15
CA LYS A 339 -16.46 18.47 4.74
C LYS A 339 -14.96 18.56 4.40
N ALA A 340 -14.52 17.85 3.36
CA ALA A 340 -13.14 17.87 2.90
C ALA A 340 -12.83 19.22 2.24
N ARG A 341 -12.25 20.15 3.01
CA ARG A 341 -12.00 21.53 2.56
C ARG A 341 -10.89 21.58 1.50
N ASP A 342 -10.95 22.56 0.63
CA ASP A 342 -9.95 22.81 -0.43
C ASP A 342 -8.66 23.42 0.12
N PHE A 343 -8.75 24.21 1.18
CA PHE A 343 -7.61 24.77 1.89
C PHE A 343 -6.92 23.78 2.85
N ALA A 344 -7.50 22.61 3.09
CA ALA A 344 -6.96 21.61 4.01
C ALA A 344 -5.71 20.95 3.42
N GLU A 345 -4.69 20.72 4.26
CA GLU A 345 -3.48 20.00 3.87
C GLU A 345 -3.73 18.49 3.82
N ARG A 346 -4.21 17.99 2.68
CA ARG A 346 -4.60 16.58 2.51
C ARG A 346 -4.14 16.00 1.19
N ILE A 347 -4.04 14.68 1.13
CA ILE A 347 -3.83 13.93 -0.11
C ILE A 347 -5.08 14.10 -1.01
N PRO A 348 -4.93 14.28 -2.33
CA PRO A 348 -3.70 14.21 -3.14
C PRO A 348 -2.88 15.50 -3.20
N TRP A 349 -3.32 16.57 -2.53
CA TRP A 349 -2.71 17.90 -2.58
C TRP A 349 -1.47 18.02 -1.68
N LEU A 350 -1.05 16.93 -1.04
CA LEU A 350 0.11 16.89 -0.17
C LEU A 350 1.39 16.82 -1.01
N GLU A 351 2.25 17.84 -0.88
CA GLU A 351 3.65 17.88 -1.35
C GLU A 351 3.89 17.43 -2.81
N GLN A 352 3.88 18.37 -3.76
CA GLN A 352 4.48 18.20 -5.11
C GLN A 352 3.96 17.03 -5.98
N GLN A 353 2.94 16.27 -5.54
CA GLN A 353 2.44 15.08 -6.25
C GLN A 353 1.69 15.36 -7.57
N GLY A 354 1.52 16.64 -7.93
CA GLY A 354 0.66 17.06 -9.04
C GLY A 354 -0.81 16.79 -8.72
N GLY A 355 -1.70 17.74 -9.04
CA GLY A 355 -3.13 17.46 -8.97
C GLY A 355 -3.51 16.42 -10.04
N PHE A 356 -4.66 15.77 -9.90
CA PHE A 356 -5.14 14.79 -10.89
C PHE A 356 -5.80 15.43 -12.14
N ALA A 357 -5.63 16.73 -12.34
CA ALA A 357 -6.33 17.47 -13.39
C ALA A 357 -5.90 17.10 -14.82
N ASP A 358 -4.73 16.48 -15.00
CA ASP A 358 -4.23 16.01 -16.30
C ASP A 358 -4.59 14.54 -16.58
N VAL A 359 -5.40 13.90 -15.73
CA VAL A 359 -5.87 12.51 -15.92
C VAL A 359 -7.37 12.45 -15.79
N GLY A 360 -8.01 11.71 -16.69
CA GLY A 360 -9.44 11.49 -16.71
C GLY A 360 -9.81 10.02 -16.59
N THR A 361 -11.11 9.77 -16.59
CA THR A 361 -11.66 8.41 -16.66
C THR A 361 -11.09 7.65 -17.86
N VAL A 362 -10.53 6.47 -17.61
CA VAL A 362 -9.74 5.73 -18.62
C VAL A 362 -9.83 4.21 -18.40
N LEU A 363 -9.79 3.46 -19.50
CA LEU A 363 -9.82 2.00 -19.54
C LEU A 363 -8.59 1.47 -20.29
N TYR A 364 -7.95 0.43 -19.76
CA TYR A 364 -6.83 -0.29 -20.40
C TYR A 364 -7.15 -1.79 -20.53
N ASP A 365 -6.62 -2.43 -21.59
CA ASP A 365 -6.67 -3.90 -21.80
C ASP A 365 -5.25 -4.47 -21.60
N LEU A 366 -4.96 -5.00 -20.40
CA LEU A 366 -3.65 -5.51 -20.01
C LEU A 366 -3.19 -6.68 -20.89
N ALA A 367 -4.10 -7.40 -21.54
CA ALA A 367 -3.73 -8.49 -22.44
C ALA A 367 -3.02 -7.98 -23.71
N THR A 368 -3.34 -6.77 -24.16
CA THR A 368 -2.75 -6.15 -25.36
C THR A 368 -1.84 -4.97 -25.04
N ASP A 369 -1.96 -4.42 -23.84
CA ASP A 369 -1.30 -3.21 -23.38
C ASP A 369 -0.91 -3.32 -21.89
N PRO A 370 0.00 -4.23 -21.52
CA PRO A 370 0.39 -4.46 -20.13
C PRO A 370 1.06 -3.25 -19.47
N GLN A 371 1.63 -2.34 -20.27
CA GLN A 371 2.22 -1.08 -19.80
C GLN A 371 1.20 0.06 -19.69
N GLN A 372 -0.07 -0.16 -20.04
CA GLN A 372 -1.14 0.84 -19.90
C GLN A 372 -0.82 2.20 -20.56
N GLU A 373 -0.28 2.16 -21.77
CA GLU A 373 0.07 3.35 -22.57
C GLU A 373 -1.06 3.75 -23.53
N ARG A 374 -1.95 2.81 -23.88
CA ARG A 374 -2.95 2.96 -24.95
C ARG A 374 -4.34 2.64 -24.41
N PRO A 375 -5.12 3.68 -24.06
CA PRO A 375 -6.51 3.51 -23.65
C PRO A 375 -7.35 2.82 -24.73
N VAL A 376 -8.35 2.06 -24.29
CA VAL A 376 -9.30 1.38 -25.17
C VAL A 376 -10.72 1.91 -24.96
N ASP A 377 -11.51 1.93 -26.02
CA ASP A 377 -12.94 2.24 -25.96
C ASP A 377 -13.75 0.94 -26.05
N ALA A 378 -14.32 0.53 -24.92
CA ALA A 378 -15.11 -0.69 -24.78
C ALA A 378 -16.30 -0.44 -23.83
N PRO A 379 -17.41 0.14 -24.33
CA PRO A 379 -18.50 0.63 -23.48
C PRO A 379 -19.16 -0.46 -22.64
N GLU A 380 -19.27 -1.69 -23.17
CA GLU A 380 -19.83 -2.83 -22.42
C GLU A 380 -18.93 -3.25 -21.25
N VAL A 381 -17.61 -3.19 -21.44
CA VAL A 381 -16.63 -3.47 -20.37
C VAL A 381 -16.68 -2.36 -19.31
N VAL A 382 -16.76 -1.09 -19.74
CA VAL A 382 -16.94 0.04 -18.83
C VAL A 382 -18.22 -0.12 -18.01
N ALA A 383 -19.33 -0.49 -18.63
CA ALA A 383 -20.60 -0.72 -17.92
C ALA A 383 -20.48 -1.84 -16.86
N ALA A 384 -19.83 -2.96 -17.20
CA ALA A 384 -19.58 -4.05 -16.27
C ALA A 384 -18.66 -3.62 -15.09
N LEU A 385 -17.57 -2.91 -15.37
CA LEU A 385 -16.64 -2.44 -14.33
C LEU A 385 -17.26 -1.35 -13.45
N ARG A 386 -18.14 -0.49 -13.98
CA ARG A 386 -18.94 0.45 -13.18
C ARG A 386 -19.90 -0.26 -12.22
N GLN A 387 -20.52 -1.36 -12.67
CA GLN A 387 -21.33 -2.21 -11.79
C GLN A 387 -20.48 -2.88 -10.69
N SER A 388 -19.26 -3.34 -11.02
CA SER A 388 -18.31 -3.84 -10.03
C SER A 388 -17.98 -2.76 -8.99
N ILE A 389 -17.60 -1.54 -9.41
CA ILE A 389 -17.32 -0.43 -8.50
C ILE A 389 -18.52 -0.18 -7.57
N THR A 390 -19.72 -0.07 -8.13
CA THR A 390 -20.95 0.18 -7.37
C THR A 390 -21.19 -0.91 -6.33
N ARG A 391 -20.98 -2.18 -6.70
CA ARG A 391 -21.15 -3.32 -5.80
C ARG A 391 -20.13 -3.31 -4.66
N HIS A 392 -18.87 -3.00 -4.95
CA HIS A 392 -17.84 -2.86 -3.92
C HIS A 392 -18.14 -1.70 -2.97
N LEU A 393 -18.48 -0.52 -3.50
CA LEU A 393 -18.87 0.62 -2.68
C LEU A 393 -20.06 0.28 -1.75
N TRP A 394 -21.08 -0.38 -2.29
CA TRP A 394 -22.24 -0.81 -1.50
C TRP A 394 -21.85 -1.82 -0.42
N ARG A 395 -21.05 -2.84 -0.77
CA ARG A 395 -20.56 -3.86 0.17
C ARG A 395 -19.71 -3.28 1.30
N HIS A 396 -19.05 -2.15 1.06
CA HIS A 396 -18.20 -1.46 2.01
C HIS A 396 -18.90 -0.32 2.76
N ASP A 397 -20.24 -0.27 2.73
CA ASP A 397 -21.05 0.75 3.41
C ASP A 397 -20.62 2.18 3.01
N ALA A 398 -20.31 2.38 1.73
CA ALA A 398 -19.93 3.70 1.23
C ALA A 398 -21.12 4.68 1.37
N PRO A 399 -20.87 5.92 1.84
CA PRO A 399 -21.94 6.87 2.06
C PRO A 399 -22.64 7.28 0.74
N PRO A 400 -23.95 7.60 0.75
CA PRO A 400 -24.72 7.87 -0.47
C PRO A 400 -24.12 8.94 -1.38
N GLU A 401 -23.51 9.99 -0.82
CA GLU A 401 -22.86 11.04 -1.60
C GLU A 401 -21.67 10.54 -2.44
N THR A 402 -21.02 9.43 -2.07
CA THR A 402 -19.95 8.82 -2.86
C THR A 402 -20.50 8.38 -4.21
N PHE A 403 -21.67 7.75 -4.25
CA PHE A 403 -22.28 7.31 -5.51
C PHE A 403 -22.64 8.50 -6.40
N VAL A 404 -23.16 9.58 -5.83
CA VAL A 404 -23.45 10.82 -6.57
C VAL A 404 -22.16 11.41 -7.14
N ARG A 405 -21.11 11.48 -6.33
CA ARG A 405 -19.82 12.08 -6.68
C ARG A 405 -19.11 11.41 -7.87
N TYR A 406 -19.27 10.09 -8.02
CA TYR A 406 -18.69 9.32 -9.14
C TYR A 406 -19.71 9.02 -10.24
N GLY A 407 -20.91 9.62 -10.18
CA GLY A 407 -21.95 9.43 -11.19
C GLY A 407 -22.47 7.99 -11.26
N LEU A 408 -22.59 7.30 -10.12
CA LEU A 408 -23.00 5.89 -9.99
C LEU A 408 -24.43 5.73 -9.42
N THR A 409 -25.21 6.80 -9.39
CA THR A 409 -26.55 6.80 -8.77
C THR A 409 -27.51 5.83 -9.47
N GLU A 410 -27.48 5.75 -10.80
CA GLU A 410 -28.36 4.87 -11.56
C GLU A 410 -28.01 3.39 -11.33
N GLU A 411 -26.73 3.05 -11.32
CA GLU A 411 -26.23 1.70 -11.01
C GLU A 411 -26.61 1.29 -9.60
N LYS A 412 -26.48 2.20 -8.61
CA LYS A 412 -26.91 1.94 -7.24
C LYS A 412 -28.41 1.63 -7.17
N LEU A 413 -29.24 2.46 -7.78
CA LEU A 413 -30.70 2.23 -7.81
C LEU A 413 -31.04 0.92 -8.52
N ALA A 414 -30.30 0.56 -9.56
CA ALA A 414 -30.49 -0.70 -10.27
C ALA A 414 -30.21 -1.93 -9.38
N MET A 415 -29.23 -1.85 -8.48
CA MET A 415 -28.91 -2.89 -7.50
C MET A 415 -29.94 -3.03 -6.38
N GLU A 416 -30.53 -1.91 -5.93
CA GLU A 416 -31.52 -1.88 -4.85
C GLU A 416 -32.92 -2.32 -5.30
N ARG A 417 -33.18 -2.37 -6.62
CA ARG A 417 -34.42 -2.95 -7.14
C ARG A 417 -34.47 -4.44 -6.78
N PRO A 418 -35.54 -4.92 -6.11
CA PRO A 418 -35.72 -6.35 -5.94
C PRO A 418 -35.76 -6.97 -7.34
N LEU A 419 -34.82 -7.89 -7.63
CA LEU A 419 -34.86 -8.71 -8.84
C LEU A 419 -36.27 -9.30 -8.95
N GLU A 420 -37.08 -8.80 -9.89
CA GLU A 420 -38.38 -9.38 -10.17
C GLU A 420 -38.17 -10.86 -10.47
N ARG A 421 -38.91 -11.69 -9.74
CA ARG A 421 -38.82 -13.15 -9.73
C ARG A 421 -38.73 -13.70 -11.17
N VAL A 422 -37.53 -14.09 -11.59
CA VAL A 422 -37.38 -15.07 -12.66
C VAL A 422 -37.86 -16.40 -12.09
N GLY A 423 -38.96 -16.88 -12.66
CA GLY A 423 -39.76 -17.99 -12.13
C GLY A 423 -38.96 -19.26 -11.86
N LYS A 424 -39.21 -19.85 -10.69
CA LYS A 424 -38.86 -21.26 -10.44
C LYS A 424 -39.67 -22.13 -11.40
N PRO A 425 -39.06 -23.11 -12.10
CA PRO A 425 -39.81 -24.23 -12.64
C PRO A 425 -40.41 -25.01 -11.47
N THR A 426 -41.68 -25.35 -11.61
CA THR A 426 -42.51 -26.16 -10.69
C THR A 426 -41.94 -27.54 -10.40
#